data_AF-A0A1G7T8X3-F1
#
_entry.id   AF-A0A1G7T8X3-F1
#
_cell.length_a   1.000
_cell.length_b   1.000
_cell.length_c   1.000
_cell.angle_alpha   90.00
_cell.angle_beta   90.00
_cell.angle_gamma   90.00
#
_symmetry.space_group_name_H-M   'P 1'
#
loop_
_entity.id
_entity.type
_entity.pdbx_description
1 polymer ?
#
loop_
_entity_poly.entity_id
_entity_poly.type
_entity_poly.pdbx_seq_one_letter_code
_entity_poly.pdbx_strand_id
1 'polypeptide(L)'
;MKNVFKFMFAVLAILLSLSSCRMYKRKAFAWGVEELKKQLPKEVAGKDFVVFDINVNVDTVEMSYKMSEKMWADFKQWEEIQNPDIIKAKLLSTASNDAIGIFVDDGMGLKYLIYSSETNKKLMEVCVSPDKLKEIYTKKKNGEYSALFFVKEELAKKKLPVQIEEGCCITEAYVKGGKIYYVAQIDSEMDPKEITSDYLEILKGVCVYSLRGEKVLVLNKQELMDENIHIIYILKDSRNIEYARVDIEPSDLLLLQ
;
A
#
# COMPACT_ATOMS: atom_id res chain seq x y z
N MET A 1 7.89 7.29 9.07
CA MET A 1 7.53 6.91 7.68
C MET A 1 7.47 8.08 6.70
N LYS A 2 6.67 9.15 6.89
CA LYS A 2 6.49 10.18 5.84
C LYS A 2 7.69 11.12 5.61
N ASN A 3 8.49 11.42 6.63
CA ASN A 3 9.42 12.55 6.54
C ASN A 3 10.75 12.22 5.85
N VAL A 4 11.24 10.98 5.90
CA VAL A 4 12.59 10.65 5.37
C VAL A 4 12.58 10.32 3.88
N PHE A 5 11.57 9.59 3.40
CA PHE A 5 11.38 9.37 1.96
C PHE A 5 10.99 10.69 1.27
N LYS A 6 10.07 11.48 1.86
CA LYS A 6 9.77 12.82 1.35
C LYS A 6 10.98 13.75 1.38
N PHE A 7 11.87 13.67 2.38
CA PHE A 7 13.07 14.52 2.43
C PHE A 7 14.12 14.11 1.39
N MET A 8 14.39 12.80 1.22
CA MET A 8 15.32 12.32 0.17
C MET A 8 14.80 12.63 -1.24
N PHE A 9 13.50 12.47 -1.47
CA PHE A 9 12.88 12.80 -2.76
C PHE A 9 12.66 14.30 -2.96
N ALA A 10 12.40 15.10 -1.92
CA ALA A 10 12.30 16.54 -2.02
C ALA A 10 13.67 17.19 -2.32
N VAL A 11 14.77 16.67 -1.77
CA VAL A 11 16.11 17.14 -2.12
C VAL A 11 16.41 16.86 -3.60
N LEU A 12 16.08 15.66 -4.10
CA LEU A 12 16.13 15.36 -5.54
C LEU A 12 15.22 16.28 -6.36
N ALA A 13 13.97 16.48 -5.95
CA ALA A 13 12.99 17.33 -6.63
C ALA A 13 13.43 18.80 -6.73
N ILE A 14 13.96 19.35 -5.65
CA ILE A 14 14.45 20.73 -5.56
C ILE A 14 15.63 20.93 -6.52
N LEU A 15 16.57 19.98 -6.57
CA LEU A 15 17.71 20.01 -7.49
C LEU A 15 17.29 19.92 -8.98
N LEU A 16 16.15 19.26 -9.26
CA LEU A 16 15.63 19.07 -10.63
C LEU A 16 14.77 20.24 -11.12
N SER A 17 14.11 20.96 -10.21
CA SER A 17 13.29 22.14 -10.52
C SER A 17 14.11 23.36 -11.01
N LEU A 18 15.43 23.35 -10.79
CA LEU A 18 16.32 24.49 -11.03
C LEU A 18 17.08 24.44 -12.37
N SER A 19 16.89 23.43 -13.23
CA SER A 19 17.64 23.33 -14.51
C SER A 19 16.75 23.03 -15.72
N SER A 20 16.63 23.98 -16.64
CA SER A 20 15.78 23.93 -17.84
C SER A 20 16.36 23.07 -18.99
N CYS A 21 17.47 22.38 -18.78
CA CYS A 21 18.13 21.56 -19.80
C CYS A 21 18.25 20.11 -19.33
N ARG A 22 17.68 19.16 -20.11
CA ARG A 22 17.59 17.71 -19.81
C ARG A 22 18.94 17.08 -19.44
N MET A 23 20.04 17.58 -20.02
CA MET A 23 21.40 17.12 -19.72
C MET A 23 21.89 17.56 -18.33
N TYR A 24 21.55 18.79 -17.92
CA TYR A 24 21.89 19.32 -16.59
C TYR A 24 21.04 18.67 -15.50
N LYS A 25 19.75 18.43 -15.78
CA LYS A 25 18.87 17.65 -14.90
C LYS A 25 19.43 16.25 -14.63
N ARG A 26 19.89 15.54 -15.67
CA ARG A 26 20.50 14.20 -15.52
C ARG A 26 21.76 14.21 -14.66
N LYS A 27 22.62 15.23 -14.80
CA LYS A 27 23.81 15.38 -13.94
C LYS A 27 23.43 15.69 -12.49
N ALA A 28 22.46 16.58 -12.26
CA ALA A 28 21.93 16.87 -10.93
C ALA A 28 21.27 15.62 -10.30
N PHE A 29 20.57 14.83 -11.11
CA PHE A 29 19.97 13.56 -10.71
C PHE A 29 21.02 12.54 -10.28
N ALA A 30 22.04 12.31 -11.11
CA ALA A 30 23.15 11.41 -10.80
C ALA A 30 23.88 11.84 -9.52
N TRP A 31 24.13 13.14 -9.35
CA TRP A 31 24.73 13.67 -8.13
C TRP A 31 23.84 13.46 -6.90
N GLY A 32 22.53 13.71 -7.01
CA GLY A 32 21.58 13.44 -5.94
C GLY A 32 21.54 11.96 -5.53
N VAL A 33 21.64 11.04 -6.49
CA VAL A 33 21.76 9.59 -6.21
C VAL A 33 23.08 9.25 -5.52
N GLU A 34 24.21 9.82 -5.95
CA GLU A 34 25.50 9.60 -5.29
C GLU A 34 25.51 10.13 -3.85
N GLU A 35 24.87 11.26 -3.56
CA GLU A 35 24.70 11.72 -2.17
C GLU A 35 23.79 10.79 -1.36
N LEU A 36 22.78 10.19 -1.98
CA LEU A 36 21.92 9.20 -1.33
C LEU A 36 22.66 7.88 -1.05
N LYS A 37 23.54 7.43 -1.96
CA LYS A 37 24.36 6.23 -1.76
C LYS A 37 25.20 6.30 -0.49
N LYS A 38 25.71 7.48 -0.13
CA LYS A 38 26.50 7.68 1.10
C LYS A 38 25.71 7.40 2.39
N GLN A 39 24.38 7.32 2.30
CA GLN A 39 23.51 7.03 3.43
C GLN A 39 23.03 5.57 3.46
N LEU A 40 23.53 4.72 2.55
CA LEU A 40 23.19 3.30 2.47
C LEU A 40 24.21 2.42 3.22
N PRO A 41 23.81 1.24 3.73
CA PRO A 41 22.45 0.71 3.72
C PRO A 41 21.53 1.47 4.68
N LYS A 42 20.27 1.65 4.28
CA LYS A 42 19.27 2.38 5.06
C LYS A 42 18.03 1.52 5.28
N GLU A 43 17.74 1.28 6.56
CA GLU A 43 16.49 0.64 6.96
C GLU A 43 15.31 1.59 6.69
N VAL A 44 14.27 1.06 6.07
CA VAL A 44 13.03 1.79 5.84
C VAL A 44 12.15 1.62 7.07
N ALA A 45 12.26 2.58 8.00
CA ALA A 45 11.60 2.57 9.31
C ALA A 45 10.13 2.07 9.27
N GLY A 46 9.88 0.98 9.98
CA GLY A 46 8.57 0.31 10.07
C GLY A 46 8.36 -0.86 9.11
N LYS A 47 9.37 -1.24 8.33
CA LYS A 47 9.38 -2.44 7.49
C LYS A 47 10.74 -3.11 7.55
N ASP A 48 10.79 -4.44 7.50
CA ASP A 48 12.01 -5.25 7.31
C ASP A 48 12.55 -5.10 5.87
N PHE A 49 12.71 -3.86 5.40
CA PHE A 49 13.15 -3.47 4.07
C PHE A 49 14.42 -2.63 4.22
N VAL A 50 15.50 -3.07 3.58
CA VAL A 50 16.77 -2.34 3.56
C VAL A 50 17.09 -1.95 2.14
N VAL A 51 17.16 -0.65 1.85
CA VAL A 51 17.77 -0.17 0.61
C VAL A 51 19.27 -0.26 0.81
N PHE A 52 19.95 -1.03 -0.04
CA PHE A 52 21.40 -1.25 0.11
C PHE A 52 22.21 -0.77 -1.09
N ASP A 53 21.56 -0.51 -2.23
CA ASP A 53 22.20 0.14 -3.38
C ASP A 53 21.19 0.90 -4.24
N ILE A 54 21.64 1.94 -4.93
CA ILE A 54 20.84 2.73 -5.88
C ILE A 54 21.75 3.12 -7.04
N ASN A 55 21.48 2.72 -8.27
CA ASN A 55 22.27 3.10 -9.43
C ASN A 55 21.44 3.87 -10.46
N VAL A 56 22.11 4.72 -11.24
CA VAL A 56 21.50 5.39 -12.40
C VAL A 56 22.13 4.83 -13.66
N ASN A 57 21.31 4.28 -14.55
CA ASN A 57 21.74 3.77 -15.84
C ASN A 57 20.95 4.45 -16.96
N VAL A 58 21.59 5.35 -17.70
CA VAL A 58 21.08 6.15 -18.83
C VAL A 58 19.71 6.80 -18.56
N ASP A 59 18.63 6.02 -18.68
CA ASP A 59 17.23 6.46 -18.53
C ASP A 59 16.49 5.68 -17.43
N THR A 60 17.18 4.94 -16.55
CA THR A 60 16.57 4.11 -15.50
C THR A 60 17.28 4.31 -14.17
N VAL A 61 16.50 4.40 -13.10
CA VAL A 61 17.04 4.32 -11.73
C VAL A 61 16.80 2.93 -11.19
N GLU A 62 17.88 2.24 -10.88
CA GLU A 62 17.88 0.93 -10.27
C GLU A 62 17.98 1.07 -8.75
N MET A 63 17.08 0.44 -8.01
CA MET A 63 17.10 0.42 -6.56
C MET A 63 17.13 -1.04 -6.09
N SER A 64 18.10 -1.36 -5.24
CA SER A 64 18.32 -2.70 -4.70
C SER A 64 17.91 -2.78 -3.23
N TYR A 65 17.07 -3.76 -2.93
CA TYR A 65 16.42 -3.94 -1.64
C TYR A 65 16.71 -5.33 -1.08
N LYS A 66 16.91 -5.41 0.24
CA LYS A 66 16.77 -6.66 1.00
C LYS A 66 15.43 -6.69 1.70
N MET A 67 14.76 -7.84 1.68
CA MET A 67 13.53 -8.13 2.41
C MET A 67 13.57 -9.53 3.02
N SER A 68 12.79 -9.76 4.09
CA SER A 68 12.65 -11.10 4.67
C SER A 68 11.87 -12.05 3.76
N GLU A 69 12.15 -13.35 3.84
CA GLU A 69 11.42 -14.39 3.08
C GLU A 69 9.93 -14.44 3.46
N LYS A 70 9.60 -14.12 4.72
CA LYS A 70 8.21 -13.97 5.18
C LYS A 70 7.49 -12.86 4.40
N MET A 71 8.13 -11.70 4.28
CA MET A 71 7.58 -10.57 3.55
C MET A 71 7.51 -10.84 2.04
N TRP A 72 8.49 -11.57 1.51
CA TRP A 72 8.46 -12.05 0.13
C TRP A 72 7.29 -12.98 -0.15
N ALA A 73 7.00 -13.93 0.75
CA ALA A 73 5.85 -14.83 0.61
C ALA A 73 4.51 -14.08 0.53
N ASP A 74 4.37 -12.96 1.27
CA ASP A 74 3.19 -12.10 1.15
C ASP A 74 3.13 -11.39 -0.21
N PHE A 75 4.27 -10.90 -0.71
CA PHE A 75 4.33 -10.25 -2.02
C PHE A 75 4.06 -11.23 -3.17
N LYS A 76 4.51 -12.49 -3.03
CA LYS A 76 4.32 -13.56 -4.01
C LYS A 76 2.84 -13.86 -4.29
N GLN A 77 1.93 -13.62 -3.34
CA GLN A 77 0.48 -13.73 -3.55
C GLN A 77 -0.06 -12.75 -4.61
N TRP A 78 0.73 -11.75 -4.98
CA TRP A 78 0.44 -10.81 -6.06
C TRP A 78 1.12 -11.18 -7.38
N GLU A 79 2.16 -12.01 -7.38
CA GLU A 79 2.69 -12.60 -8.63
C GLU A 79 1.68 -13.55 -9.28
N GLU A 80 0.77 -14.13 -8.49
CA GLU A 80 -0.34 -14.94 -8.99
C GLU A 80 -1.37 -14.11 -9.76
N ILE A 81 -1.38 -12.78 -9.60
CA ILE A 81 -2.13 -11.89 -10.48
C ILE A 81 -1.37 -11.82 -11.80
N GLN A 82 -1.89 -12.49 -12.84
CA GLN A 82 -1.29 -12.58 -14.18
C GLN A 82 -1.17 -11.23 -14.92
N ASN A 83 -1.35 -10.10 -14.24
CA ASN A 83 -1.19 -8.77 -14.81
C ASN A 83 0.06 -8.06 -14.24
N PRO A 84 1.17 -8.02 -15.00
CA PRO A 84 2.41 -7.39 -14.55
C PRO A 84 2.29 -5.88 -14.29
N ASP A 85 1.27 -5.21 -14.83
CA ASP A 85 1.06 -3.79 -14.57
C ASP A 85 0.50 -3.51 -13.17
N ILE A 86 -0.28 -4.45 -12.62
CA ILE A 86 -0.79 -4.34 -11.24
C ILE A 86 0.38 -4.43 -10.25
N ILE A 87 1.33 -5.35 -10.48
CA ILE A 87 2.54 -5.50 -9.67
C ILE A 87 3.37 -4.22 -9.73
N LYS A 88 3.57 -3.66 -10.93
CA LYS A 88 4.27 -2.38 -11.11
C LYS A 88 3.55 -1.23 -10.41
N ALA A 89 2.24 -1.10 -10.58
CA ALA A 89 1.44 -0.07 -9.93
C ALA A 89 1.49 -0.17 -8.40
N LYS A 90 1.50 -1.39 -7.85
CA LYS A 90 1.62 -1.63 -6.41
C LYS A 90 3.00 -1.26 -5.86
N LEU A 91 4.07 -1.61 -6.58
CA LEU A 91 5.42 -1.18 -6.20
C LEU A 91 5.52 0.35 -6.23
N LEU A 92 4.92 0.99 -7.22
CA LEU A 92 4.86 2.45 -7.32
C LEU A 92 4.02 3.07 -6.18
N SER A 93 2.94 2.45 -5.72
CA SER A 93 2.15 3.00 -4.60
C SER A 93 2.91 3.05 -3.26
N THR A 94 4.08 2.41 -3.17
CA THR A 94 4.98 2.59 -2.02
C THR A 94 5.69 3.95 -1.99
N ALA A 95 5.71 4.67 -3.11
CA ALA A 95 6.25 6.02 -3.24
C ALA A 95 5.12 7.06 -3.36
N SER A 96 5.39 8.31 -2.95
CA SER A 96 4.41 9.39 -3.12
C SER A 96 4.22 9.75 -4.59
N ASN A 97 3.01 10.21 -4.95
CA ASN A 97 2.70 10.62 -6.32
C ASN A 97 3.60 11.76 -6.82
N ASP A 98 4.02 12.67 -5.93
CA ASP A 98 4.97 13.74 -6.26
C ASP A 98 6.35 13.17 -6.62
N ALA A 99 6.80 12.15 -5.88
CA ALA A 99 8.09 11.52 -6.12
C ALA A 99 8.11 10.79 -7.47
N ILE A 100 7.02 10.08 -7.80
CA ILE A 100 6.88 9.40 -9.11
C ILE A 100 6.78 10.42 -10.25
N GLY A 101 6.07 11.53 -10.03
CA GLY A 101 5.91 12.60 -11.02
C GLY A 101 7.25 13.12 -11.54
N ILE A 102 8.25 13.26 -10.67
CA ILE A 102 9.60 13.70 -11.04
C ILE A 102 10.23 12.76 -12.09
N PHE A 103 10.16 11.45 -11.89
CA PHE A 103 10.70 10.49 -12.86
C PHE A 103 9.95 10.55 -14.19
N VAL A 104 8.62 10.70 -14.14
CA VAL A 104 7.78 10.82 -15.33
C VAL A 104 8.14 12.09 -16.12
N ASP A 105 8.30 13.23 -15.43
CA ASP A 105 8.61 14.51 -16.04
C ASP A 105 10.01 14.55 -16.66
N ASP A 106 10.97 13.84 -16.07
CA ASP A 106 12.34 13.76 -16.57
C ASP A 106 12.54 12.61 -17.59
N GLY A 107 11.50 11.81 -17.85
CA GLY A 107 11.52 10.69 -18.79
C GLY A 107 12.44 9.57 -18.33
N MET A 108 12.43 9.28 -17.03
CA MET A 108 13.19 8.21 -16.38
C MET A 108 12.28 7.02 -16.05
N GLY A 109 12.82 5.82 -16.18
CA GLY A 109 12.24 4.56 -15.74
C GLY A 109 12.75 4.16 -14.37
N LEU A 110 12.18 3.07 -13.84
CA LEU A 110 12.51 2.52 -12.53
C LEU A 110 12.78 1.03 -12.65
N LYS A 111 13.81 0.56 -11.95
CA LYS A 111 14.13 -0.86 -11.81
C LYS A 111 14.26 -1.21 -10.34
N TYR A 112 13.50 -2.22 -9.91
CA TYR A 112 13.51 -2.73 -8.54
C TYR A 112 14.19 -4.10 -8.57
N LEU A 113 15.29 -4.23 -7.82
CA LEU A 113 15.97 -5.49 -7.56
C LEU A 113 15.73 -5.88 -6.10
N ILE A 114 15.08 -7.01 -5.87
CA ILE A 114 14.69 -7.46 -4.53
C ILE A 114 15.44 -8.75 -4.21
N TYR A 115 16.09 -8.77 -3.06
CA TYR A 115 16.89 -9.89 -2.57
C TYR A 115 16.39 -10.36 -1.21
N SER A 116 16.55 -11.65 -0.92
CA SER A 116 16.30 -12.18 0.43
C SER A 116 17.37 -11.65 1.37
N SER A 117 16.94 -11.17 2.54
CA SER A 117 17.81 -10.74 3.62
C SER A 117 18.57 -11.91 4.25
N GLU A 118 17.98 -13.10 4.20
CA GLU A 118 18.45 -14.35 4.80
C GLU A 118 19.45 -15.07 3.89
N THR A 119 19.13 -15.19 2.60
CA THR A 119 19.93 -15.99 1.65
C THR A 119 20.71 -15.15 0.64
N ASN A 120 20.49 -13.84 0.57
CA ASN A 120 20.99 -12.92 -0.47
C ASN A 120 20.64 -13.35 -1.91
N LYS A 121 19.74 -14.31 -2.11
CA LYS A 121 19.27 -14.70 -3.44
C LYS A 121 18.33 -13.63 -4.00
N LYS A 122 18.42 -13.38 -5.31
CA LYS A 122 17.47 -12.50 -6.01
C LYS A 122 16.09 -13.15 -5.98
N LEU A 123 15.13 -12.43 -5.40
CA LEU A 123 13.73 -12.84 -5.28
C LEU A 123 12.92 -12.33 -6.49
N MET A 124 13.13 -11.07 -6.85
CA MET A 124 12.36 -10.41 -7.91
C MET A 124 13.19 -9.33 -8.61
N GLU A 125 12.89 -9.15 -9.89
CA GLU A 125 13.35 -8.03 -10.70
C GLU A 125 12.16 -7.45 -11.46
N VAL A 126 11.86 -6.17 -11.22
CA VAL A 126 10.81 -5.44 -11.94
C VAL A 126 11.42 -4.25 -12.64
N CYS A 127 11.27 -4.20 -13.96
CA CYS A 127 11.67 -3.05 -14.77
C CYS A 127 10.43 -2.32 -15.30
N VAL A 128 10.42 -1.01 -15.12
CA VAL A 128 9.39 -0.09 -15.60
C VAL A 128 10.07 0.93 -16.50
N SER A 129 9.86 0.82 -17.80
CA SER A 129 10.38 1.80 -18.77
C SER A 129 9.76 3.19 -18.54
N PRO A 130 10.39 4.28 -18.99
CA PRO A 130 9.84 5.63 -18.87
C PRO A 130 8.39 5.75 -19.39
N ASP A 131 8.11 5.21 -20.59
CA ASP A 131 6.77 5.26 -21.19
C ASP A 131 5.75 4.49 -20.34
N LYS A 132 6.15 3.32 -19.83
CA LYS A 132 5.26 2.51 -19.00
C LYS A 132 5.03 3.15 -17.63
N LEU A 133 6.04 3.80 -17.07
CA LEU A 133 5.91 4.56 -15.83
C LEU A 133 4.91 5.70 -16.00
N LYS A 134 5.00 6.44 -17.11
CA LYS A 134 4.05 7.50 -17.46
C LYS A 134 2.63 6.97 -17.62
N GLU A 135 2.45 5.83 -18.30
CA GLU A 135 1.14 5.18 -18.45
C GLU A 135 0.54 4.81 -17.09
N ILE A 136 1.30 4.08 -16.25
CA ILE A 136 0.83 3.64 -14.92
C ILE A 136 0.54 4.84 -14.02
N TYR A 137 1.39 5.87 -14.06
CA TYR A 137 1.18 7.11 -13.30
C TYR A 137 -0.11 7.84 -13.71
N THR A 138 -0.41 7.88 -15.02
CA THR A 138 -1.64 8.49 -15.54
C THR A 138 -2.87 7.69 -15.12
N LYS A 139 -2.83 6.35 -15.26
CA LYS A 139 -3.89 5.44 -14.80
C LYS A 139 -4.14 5.58 -13.30
N LYS A 140 -3.08 5.72 -12.49
CA LYS A 140 -3.18 5.97 -11.05
C LYS A 140 -3.89 7.30 -10.76
N LYS A 141 -3.53 8.38 -11.45
CA LYS A 141 -4.21 9.69 -11.32
C LYS A 141 -5.70 9.63 -11.70
N ASN A 142 -6.06 8.75 -12.61
CA ASN A 142 -7.46 8.53 -13.02
C ASN A 142 -8.20 7.54 -12.11
N GLY A 143 -7.57 7.03 -11.05
CA GLY A 143 -8.18 6.12 -10.08
C GLY A 143 -8.21 4.64 -10.47
N GLU A 144 -7.64 4.25 -11.61
CA GLU A 144 -7.60 2.85 -12.08
C GLU A 144 -6.76 1.96 -11.16
N TYR A 145 -5.71 2.51 -10.54
CA TYR A 145 -4.88 1.86 -9.52
C TYR A 145 -5.04 2.54 -8.15
N SER A 146 -6.28 2.86 -7.79
CA SER A 146 -6.65 3.44 -6.49
C SER A 146 -6.49 2.43 -5.34
N ALA A 147 -6.53 2.92 -4.10
CA ALA A 147 -6.55 2.05 -2.93
C ALA A 147 -7.74 1.07 -2.97
N LEU A 148 -8.92 1.54 -3.44
CA LEU A 148 -10.09 0.69 -3.63
C LEU A 148 -9.87 -0.43 -4.65
N PHE A 149 -9.16 -0.15 -5.75
CA PHE A 149 -8.83 -1.17 -6.75
C PHE A 149 -8.05 -2.33 -6.10
N PHE A 150 -6.96 -2.02 -5.39
CA PHE A 150 -6.15 -3.04 -4.73
C PHE A 150 -6.92 -3.80 -3.64
N VAL A 151 -7.81 -3.12 -2.90
CA VAL A 151 -8.67 -3.79 -1.92
C VAL A 151 -9.66 -4.73 -2.60
N LYS A 152 -10.29 -4.31 -3.71
CA LYS A 152 -11.19 -5.18 -4.49
C LYS A 152 -10.48 -6.45 -4.97
N GLU A 153 -9.28 -6.32 -5.51
CA GLU A 153 -8.47 -7.46 -5.96
C GLU A 153 -8.19 -8.44 -4.81
N GLU A 154 -7.90 -7.94 -3.62
CA GLU A 154 -7.66 -8.80 -2.44
C GLU A 154 -8.94 -9.46 -1.93
N LEU A 155 -10.05 -8.72 -1.90
CA LEU A 155 -11.34 -9.28 -1.51
C LEU A 155 -11.78 -10.39 -2.48
N ALA A 156 -11.51 -10.24 -3.78
CA ALA A 156 -11.84 -11.25 -4.79
C ALA A 156 -11.08 -12.58 -4.58
N LYS A 157 -9.92 -12.55 -3.93
CA LYS A 157 -9.13 -13.75 -3.58
C LYS A 157 -9.57 -14.41 -2.27
N LYS A 158 -10.30 -13.69 -1.41
CA LYS A 158 -10.71 -14.23 -0.11
C LYS A 158 -11.74 -15.34 -0.33
N LYS A 159 -11.45 -16.52 0.22
CA LYS A 159 -12.42 -17.61 0.31
C LYS A 159 -13.35 -17.33 1.48
N LEU A 160 -14.49 -16.70 1.19
CA LEU A 160 -15.56 -16.49 2.17
C LEU A 160 -16.50 -17.72 2.20
N PRO A 161 -17.10 -18.07 3.35
CA PRO A 161 -16.98 -17.38 4.64
C PRO A 161 -15.64 -17.65 5.34
N VAL A 162 -15.19 -16.71 6.18
CA VAL A 162 -14.01 -16.84 7.05
C VAL A 162 -14.45 -16.67 8.49
N GLN A 163 -14.17 -17.68 9.33
CA GLN A 163 -14.37 -17.57 10.77
C GLN A 163 -13.39 -16.55 11.35
N ILE A 164 -13.88 -15.59 12.13
CA ILE A 164 -13.03 -14.61 12.80
C ILE A 164 -12.94 -14.84 14.31
N GLU A 165 -14.00 -15.35 14.95
CA GLU A 165 -14.04 -15.79 16.35
C GLU A 165 -15.16 -16.81 16.53
N GLU A 166 -15.27 -17.47 17.68
CA GLU A 166 -16.32 -18.45 17.95
C GLU A 166 -17.71 -17.81 17.77
N GLY A 167 -18.57 -18.43 16.94
CA GLY A 167 -19.89 -17.90 16.63
C GLY A 167 -19.92 -16.68 15.68
N CYS A 168 -18.81 -16.24 15.09
CA CYS A 168 -18.80 -15.10 14.16
C CYS A 168 -17.96 -15.36 12.90
N CYS A 169 -18.55 -15.13 11.74
CA CYS A 169 -17.91 -15.33 10.44
C CYS A 169 -18.13 -14.16 9.49
N ILE A 170 -17.10 -13.73 8.77
CA ILE A 170 -17.24 -12.81 7.65
C ILE A 170 -17.78 -13.61 6.47
N THR A 171 -18.98 -13.29 6.02
CA THR A 171 -19.68 -13.99 4.93
C THR A 171 -19.57 -13.26 3.60
N GLU A 172 -19.50 -11.94 3.64
CA GLU A 172 -19.39 -11.11 2.44
C GLU A 172 -18.37 -9.99 2.66
N ALA A 173 -17.68 -9.59 1.58
CA ALA A 173 -16.89 -8.38 1.55
C ALA A 173 -16.95 -7.74 0.17
N TYR A 174 -17.19 -6.43 0.11
CA TYR A 174 -17.35 -5.72 -1.17
C TYR A 174 -17.02 -4.23 -1.05
N VAL A 175 -16.89 -3.56 -2.19
CA VAL A 175 -16.61 -2.12 -2.24
C VAL A 175 -17.75 -1.40 -2.94
N LYS A 176 -18.28 -0.34 -2.30
CA LYS A 176 -19.37 0.49 -2.85
C LYS A 176 -19.22 1.94 -2.39
N GLY A 177 -19.21 2.88 -3.34
CA GLY A 177 -19.30 4.32 -3.08
C GLY A 177 -18.22 4.86 -2.13
N GLY A 178 -16.95 4.53 -2.37
CA GLY A 178 -15.86 4.98 -1.49
C GLY A 178 -15.78 4.23 -0.16
N LYS A 179 -16.53 3.15 0.03
CA LYS A 179 -16.52 2.37 1.28
C LYS A 179 -16.21 0.91 1.00
N ILE A 180 -15.47 0.29 1.91
CA ILE A 180 -15.20 -1.15 1.96
C ILE A 180 -16.13 -1.74 3.01
N TYR A 181 -16.92 -2.75 2.65
CA TYR A 181 -17.87 -3.41 3.54
C TYR A 181 -17.39 -4.80 3.86
N TYR A 182 -17.40 -5.16 5.13
CA TYR A 182 -17.27 -6.53 5.64
C TYR A 182 -18.57 -6.89 6.35
N VAL A 183 -19.26 -7.92 5.86
CA VAL A 183 -20.49 -8.43 6.48
C VAL A 183 -20.11 -9.62 7.34
N ALA A 184 -20.33 -9.49 8.64
CA ALA A 184 -20.15 -10.57 9.60
C ALA A 184 -21.51 -11.11 10.03
N GLN A 185 -21.65 -12.42 9.97
CA GLN A 185 -22.80 -13.15 10.49
C GLN A 185 -22.41 -13.74 11.85
N ILE A 186 -23.23 -13.45 12.85
CA ILE A 186 -23.06 -13.94 14.22
C ILE A 186 -24.15 -14.98 14.52
N ASP A 187 -23.74 -16.11 15.09
CA ASP A 187 -24.64 -17.11 15.64
C ASP A 187 -25.42 -16.52 16.81
N SER A 188 -26.74 -16.56 16.69
CA SER A 188 -27.66 -15.61 17.33
C SER A 188 -27.96 -15.89 18.80
N GLU A 189 -26.97 -16.31 19.60
CA GLU A 189 -27.16 -16.38 21.06
C GLU A 189 -27.12 -14.98 21.70
N MET A 190 -26.59 -13.96 21.02
CA MET A 190 -26.68 -12.56 21.44
C MET A 190 -28.07 -11.97 21.16
N ASP A 191 -28.75 -11.47 22.20
CA ASP A 191 -30.00 -10.70 22.03
C ASP A 191 -29.63 -9.32 21.42
N PRO A 192 -30.25 -8.89 20.31
CA PRO A 192 -30.05 -7.56 19.74
C PRO A 192 -30.21 -6.40 20.74
N LYS A 193 -30.95 -6.61 21.85
CA LYS A 193 -31.10 -5.63 22.94
C LYS A 193 -29.84 -5.46 23.80
N GLU A 194 -28.91 -6.40 23.76
CA GLU A 194 -27.63 -6.33 24.50
C GLU A 194 -26.59 -5.47 23.77
N ILE A 195 -26.88 -5.05 22.54
CA ILE A 195 -26.02 -4.19 21.73
C ILE A 195 -26.29 -2.73 22.10
N THR A 196 -25.59 -2.27 23.12
CA THR A 196 -25.59 -0.88 23.56
C THR A 196 -24.60 -0.03 22.76
N SER A 197 -24.66 1.30 22.95
CA SER A 197 -23.63 2.21 22.45
C SER A 197 -22.23 1.80 22.90
N ASP A 198 -22.08 1.39 24.16
CA ASP A 198 -20.79 1.04 24.76
C ASP A 198 -20.21 -0.22 24.11
N TYR A 199 -21.08 -1.19 23.80
CA TYR A 199 -20.68 -2.38 23.06
C TYR A 199 -20.18 -2.03 21.64
N LEU A 200 -20.88 -1.12 20.95
CA LEU A 200 -20.47 -0.67 19.62
C LEU A 200 -19.14 0.10 19.64
N GLU A 201 -18.86 0.87 20.69
CA GLU A 201 -17.56 1.53 20.87
C GLU A 201 -16.43 0.54 21.11
N ILE A 202 -16.65 -0.47 21.96
CA ILE A 202 -15.70 -1.56 22.20
C ILE A 202 -15.43 -2.31 20.90
N LEU A 203 -16.49 -2.68 20.17
CA LEU A 203 -16.37 -3.36 18.89
C LEU A 203 -15.62 -2.51 17.86
N LYS A 204 -15.90 -1.20 17.80
CA LYS A 204 -15.12 -0.26 16.98
C LYS A 204 -13.63 -0.32 17.33
N GLY A 205 -13.28 -0.30 18.62
CA GLY A 205 -11.91 -0.43 19.09
C GLY A 205 -11.24 -1.74 18.65
N VAL A 206 -11.94 -2.87 18.78
CA VAL A 206 -11.46 -4.19 18.35
C VAL A 206 -11.25 -4.24 16.83
N CYS A 207 -12.22 -3.77 16.04
CA CYS A 207 -12.11 -3.71 14.59
C CYS A 207 -10.95 -2.81 14.15
N VAL A 208 -10.80 -1.61 14.76
CA VAL A 208 -9.67 -0.71 14.48
C VAL A 208 -8.33 -1.38 14.80
N TYR A 209 -8.21 -2.07 15.94
CA TYR A 209 -7.01 -2.81 16.30
C TYR A 209 -6.67 -3.91 15.28
N SER A 210 -7.67 -4.70 14.88
CA SER A 210 -7.52 -5.76 13.86
C SER A 210 -7.09 -5.18 12.51
N LEU A 211 -7.77 -4.13 12.02
CA LEU A 211 -7.45 -3.48 10.74
C LEU A 211 -6.04 -2.88 10.70
N ARG A 212 -5.48 -2.46 11.84
CA ARG A 212 -4.10 -1.99 11.93
C ARG A 212 -3.08 -3.12 11.74
N GLY A 213 -3.47 -4.37 11.99
CA GLY A 213 -2.69 -5.55 11.65
C GLY A 213 -2.75 -5.93 10.17
N GLU A 214 -3.75 -5.44 9.44
CA GLU A 214 -3.96 -5.78 8.03
C GLU A 214 -2.99 -5.02 7.11
N LYS A 215 -2.01 -5.75 6.56
CA LYS A 215 -0.92 -5.19 5.76
C LYS A 215 -1.40 -4.34 4.58
N VAL A 216 -2.44 -4.75 3.87
CA VAL A 216 -2.97 -4.02 2.70
C VAL A 216 -3.48 -2.64 3.10
N LEU A 217 -4.15 -2.54 4.25
CA LEU A 217 -4.66 -1.28 4.77
C LEU A 217 -3.53 -0.40 5.30
N VAL A 218 -2.56 -1.00 6.00
CA VAL A 218 -1.35 -0.29 6.46
C VAL A 218 -0.56 0.31 5.29
N LEU A 219 -0.38 -0.46 4.21
CA LEU A 219 0.37 -0.03 3.02
C LEU A 219 -0.33 1.12 2.30
N ASN A 220 -1.65 1.08 2.19
CA ASN A 220 -2.42 2.09 1.46
C ASN A 220 -3.01 3.17 2.38
N LYS A 221 -2.62 3.23 3.67
CA LYS A 221 -3.30 4.08 4.67
C LYS A 221 -3.43 5.54 4.27
N GLN A 222 -2.42 6.08 3.59
CA GLN A 222 -2.45 7.48 3.17
C GLN A 222 -3.44 7.70 2.03
N GLU A 223 -3.47 6.79 1.05
CA GLU A 223 -4.44 6.86 -0.04
C GLU A 223 -5.86 6.61 0.47
N LEU A 224 -6.04 5.74 1.47
CA LEU A 224 -7.32 5.59 2.18
C LEU A 224 -7.79 6.91 2.82
N MET A 225 -6.88 7.70 3.38
CA MET A 225 -7.19 9.04 3.89
C MET A 225 -7.53 10.02 2.77
N ASP A 226 -6.67 10.10 1.75
CA ASP A 226 -6.78 11.08 0.68
C ASP A 226 -8.03 10.84 -0.19
N GLU A 227 -8.45 9.58 -0.34
CA GLU A 227 -9.66 9.17 -1.06
C GLU A 227 -10.90 9.07 -0.14
N ASN A 228 -10.77 9.41 1.15
CA ASN A 228 -11.83 9.32 2.17
C ASN A 228 -12.54 7.94 2.19
N ILE A 229 -11.76 6.87 2.29
CA ILE A 229 -12.25 5.49 2.22
C ILE A 229 -12.60 4.94 3.60
N HIS A 230 -13.89 4.70 3.83
CA HIS A 230 -14.38 4.12 5.08
C HIS A 230 -14.36 2.59 5.04
N ILE A 231 -14.22 1.98 6.22
CA ILE A 231 -14.35 0.53 6.41
C ILE A 231 -15.55 0.27 7.30
N ILE A 232 -16.53 -0.46 6.77
CA ILE A 232 -17.83 -0.70 7.41
C ILE A 232 -17.94 -2.16 7.79
N TYR A 233 -18.13 -2.43 9.07
CA TYR A 233 -18.54 -3.74 9.55
C TYR A 233 -20.06 -3.74 9.74
N ILE A 234 -20.72 -4.71 9.10
CA ILE A 234 -22.16 -4.94 9.25
C ILE A 234 -22.33 -6.26 9.99
N LEU A 235 -22.99 -6.23 11.14
CA LEU A 235 -23.31 -7.43 11.91
C LEU A 235 -24.74 -7.87 11.62
N LYS A 236 -24.89 -9.14 11.25
CA LYS A 236 -26.17 -9.75 10.93
C LYS A 236 -26.42 -11.01 11.73
N ASP A 237 -27.69 -11.26 12.06
CA ASP A 237 -28.09 -12.48 12.74
C ASP A 237 -28.17 -13.65 11.74
N SER A 238 -28.45 -14.85 12.26
CA SER A 238 -28.66 -16.06 11.47
C SER A 238 -29.81 -15.98 10.46
N ARG A 239 -30.71 -14.98 10.59
CA ARG A 239 -31.80 -14.68 9.66
C ARG A 239 -31.45 -13.58 8.66
N ASN A 240 -30.19 -13.15 8.62
CA ASN A 240 -29.66 -12.11 7.74
C ASN A 240 -30.23 -10.70 8.04
N ILE A 241 -30.70 -10.46 9.27
CA ILE A 241 -31.18 -9.16 9.72
C ILE A 241 -29.98 -8.36 10.26
N GLU A 242 -29.73 -7.19 9.69
CA GLU A 242 -28.74 -6.23 10.22
C GLU A 242 -29.23 -5.69 11.56
N TYR A 243 -28.41 -5.85 12.59
CA TYR A 243 -28.71 -5.33 13.92
C TYR A 243 -27.65 -4.33 14.42
N ALA A 244 -26.46 -4.31 13.81
CA ALA A 244 -25.42 -3.35 14.15
C ALA A 244 -24.54 -3.00 12.95
N ARG A 245 -23.99 -1.80 13.00
CA ARG A 245 -23.05 -1.28 12.01
C ARG A 245 -21.97 -0.47 12.71
N VAL A 246 -20.73 -0.76 12.36
CA VAL A 246 -19.55 0.01 12.80
C VAL A 246 -18.94 0.67 11.58
N ASP A 247 -18.94 2.00 11.56
CA ASP A 247 -18.25 2.81 10.56
C ASP A 247 -16.87 3.22 11.11
N ILE A 248 -15.82 2.79 10.43
CA ILE A 248 -14.43 3.14 10.74
C ILE A 248 -13.98 4.13 9.68
N GLU A 249 -13.75 5.35 10.14
CA GLU A 249 -13.24 6.43 9.31
C GLU A 249 -11.76 6.22 9.03
N PRO A 250 -11.24 6.75 7.92
CA PRO A 250 -9.79 6.74 7.66
C PRO A 250 -8.97 7.27 8.84
N SER A 251 -9.48 8.30 9.53
CA SER A 251 -8.85 8.97 10.68
C SER A 251 -8.66 8.03 11.87
N ASP A 252 -9.57 7.08 12.09
CA ASP A 252 -9.51 6.10 13.18
C ASP A 252 -8.27 5.19 13.06
N LEU A 253 -7.72 5.02 11.85
CA LEU A 253 -6.53 4.22 11.59
C LEU A 253 -5.21 4.95 11.94
N LEU A 254 -5.26 6.22 12.36
CA LEU A 254 -4.07 7.04 12.66
C LEU A 254 -3.70 7.12 14.16
N LEU A 255 -4.62 6.82 15.08
CA LEU A 255 -4.45 7.11 16.50
C LEU A 255 -3.68 6.01 17.25
N LEU A 256 -2.36 6.17 17.37
CA LEU A 256 -1.48 5.93 18.54
C LEU A 256 -0.03 5.79 18.02
N GLN A 257 0.75 6.86 18.24
CA GLN A 257 2.21 6.82 18.19
C GLN A 257 2.76 6.47 19.56
#